data_AF-A0A9N9T477-F1
#
_entry.id   AF-A0A9N9T477-F1
#
_cell.length_a   1.000
_cell.length_b   1.000
_cell.length_c   1.000
_cell.angle_alpha   90.00
_cell.angle_beta   90.00
_cell.angle_gamma   90.00
#
_symmetry.space_group_name_H-M   'P 1'
#
loop_
_entity.id
_entity.type
_entity.pdbx_description
1 polymer ?
#
loop_
_entity_poly.entity_id
_entity_poly.type
_entity_poly.pdbx_seq_one_letter_code
_entity_poly.pdbx_strand_id
1 'polypeptide(L)'
;MMEHVKSKGTKYQIINNQLYRDEYCMFPARCQGVEHFLLELLPKLPDVEFILNTRDWPQIHKKGGIVSPVFSFSKTLEYYDIMYPAWSFWEGGPAISLYPRGIGRWDVHRNRLGKLGNTTQWSDKLSKAFFRGSRTSSERDPLILLSRENPDMVDASYTKNQAWKSDALINEYTRITKSTSTRIDLVLTNQKDISCKVLPTPKITDHSIIVADLGRNNETTLTKTYRKYNIMDVTGFQMKLMDMQWPSSSSIDVSNNADILITNVLSALDQFAPEKSINTKDVWGNKLWWNEDIANEIKKRDQYYKKAIFTKTDTDWDDFKQQRNSRSNNQNYQTKLLSGKNR
;
A
#
# COMPACT_ATOMS: atom_id res chain seq x y z
N MET A 1 -30.38 -36.53 21.94
CA MET A 1 -30.31 -35.60 20.78
C MET A 1 -29.50 -34.35 21.11
N MET A 2 -29.81 -33.64 22.21
CA MET A 2 -29.15 -32.38 22.57
C MET A 2 -27.64 -32.50 22.87
N GLU A 3 -27.19 -33.60 23.48
CA GLU A 3 -25.76 -33.78 23.77
C GLU A 3 -24.90 -33.85 22.50
N HIS A 4 -25.44 -34.37 21.38
CA HIS A 4 -24.73 -34.43 20.10
C HIS A 4 -24.55 -33.07 19.42
N VAL A 5 -25.38 -32.09 19.76
CA VAL A 5 -25.33 -30.74 19.19
C VAL A 5 -24.86 -29.66 20.15
N LYS A 6 -24.48 -30.03 21.37
CA LYS A 6 -23.96 -29.10 22.37
C LYS A 6 -22.78 -28.27 21.86
N SER A 7 -21.89 -28.86 21.05
CA SER A 7 -20.74 -28.15 20.46
C SER A 7 -21.11 -27.16 19.33
N LYS A 8 -22.36 -27.16 18.88
CA LYS A 8 -22.84 -26.36 17.75
C LYS A 8 -23.40 -24.99 18.16
N GLY A 9 -23.51 -24.71 19.46
CA GLY A 9 -23.99 -23.43 19.95
C GLY A 9 -23.90 -23.33 21.46
N THR A 10 -24.61 -22.36 22.02
CA THR A 10 -24.76 -22.15 23.45
C THR A 10 -26.07 -22.79 23.90
N LYS A 11 -26.05 -23.66 24.92
CA LYS A 11 -27.26 -24.24 25.47
C LYS A 11 -28.02 -23.20 26.29
N TYR A 12 -29.32 -23.12 26.05
CA TYR A 12 -30.28 -22.40 26.88
C TYR A 12 -31.31 -23.37 27.44
N GLN A 13 -31.79 -23.07 28.64
CA GLN A 13 -32.90 -23.77 29.27
C GLN A 13 -33.85 -22.75 29.88
N ILE A 14 -35.14 -22.98 29.72
CA ILE A 14 -36.19 -22.28 30.45
C ILE A 14 -36.78 -23.31 31.39
N ILE A 15 -36.76 -23.03 32.69
CA ILE A 15 -37.29 -23.91 33.73
C ILE A 15 -38.03 -23.04 34.73
N ASN A 16 -39.31 -23.31 34.96
CA ASN A 16 -40.17 -22.54 35.87
C ASN A 16 -40.09 -21.02 35.60
N ASN A 17 -40.24 -20.63 34.33
CA ASN A 17 -40.16 -19.24 33.86
C ASN A 17 -38.83 -18.53 34.17
N GLN A 18 -37.74 -19.26 34.43
CA GLN A 18 -36.40 -18.71 34.61
C GLN A 18 -35.49 -19.14 33.46
N LEU A 19 -34.69 -18.19 32.96
CA LEU A 19 -33.73 -18.43 31.88
C LEU A 19 -32.38 -18.88 32.45
N TYR A 20 -31.90 -20.02 31.99
CA TYR A 20 -30.59 -20.57 32.26
C TYR A 20 -29.82 -20.70 30.94
N ARG A 21 -28.50 -20.58 31.02
CA ARG A 21 -27.60 -20.68 29.88
C ARG A 21 -26.29 -21.32 30.32
N ASP A 22 -25.59 -21.96 29.39
CA ASP A 22 -24.16 -22.25 29.58
C ASP A 22 -23.41 -20.99 30.02
N GLU A 23 -22.45 -21.18 30.93
CA GLU A 23 -21.58 -20.12 31.43
C GLU A 23 -20.86 -19.42 30.26
N TYR A 24 -20.28 -20.22 29.36
CA TYR A 24 -19.58 -19.72 28.19
C TYR A 24 -20.51 -19.44 27.00
N CYS A 25 -20.57 -18.17 26.59
CA CYS A 25 -21.10 -17.76 25.30
C CYS A 25 -19.97 -17.23 24.41
N MET A 26 -19.83 -17.81 23.21
CA MET A 26 -18.76 -17.44 22.27
C MET A 26 -18.77 -15.96 21.88
N PHE A 27 -19.96 -15.36 21.78
CA PHE A 27 -20.13 -13.95 21.48
C PHE A 27 -21.09 -13.31 22.49
N PRO A 28 -20.59 -12.83 23.65
CA PRO A 28 -21.44 -12.39 24.77
C PRO A 28 -22.49 -11.35 24.39
N ALA A 29 -22.12 -10.33 23.60
CA ALA A 29 -23.06 -9.30 23.14
C ALA A 29 -24.18 -9.86 22.23
N ARG A 30 -23.90 -10.94 21.48
CA ARG A 30 -24.92 -11.61 20.67
C ARG A 30 -25.90 -12.39 21.55
N CYS A 31 -25.40 -13.04 22.60
CA CYS A 31 -26.25 -13.68 23.61
C CYS A 31 -27.17 -12.67 24.29
N GLN A 32 -26.64 -11.53 24.74
CA GLN A 32 -27.44 -10.47 25.37
C GLN A 32 -28.56 -9.94 24.45
N GLY A 33 -28.25 -9.76 23.15
CA GLY A 33 -29.25 -9.36 22.16
C GLY A 33 -30.39 -10.35 21.98
N VAL A 34 -30.16 -11.66 22.16
CA VAL A 34 -31.22 -12.68 22.14
C VAL A 34 -31.93 -12.78 23.48
N GLU A 35 -31.19 -12.70 24.58
CA GLU A 35 -31.71 -12.73 25.95
C GLU A 35 -32.74 -11.61 26.18
N HIS A 36 -32.54 -10.42 25.61
CA HIS A 36 -33.54 -9.35 25.63
C HIS A 36 -34.96 -9.84 25.26
N PHE A 37 -35.08 -10.58 24.16
CA PHE A 37 -36.36 -11.10 23.68
C PHE A 37 -36.84 -12.30 24.49
N LEU A 38 -35.93 -13.20 24.88
CA LEU A 38 -36.29 -14.37 25.69
C LEU A 38 -36.85 -13.96 27.05
N LEU A 39 -36.21 -12.99 27.71
CA LEU A 39 -36.63 -12.46 29.00
C LEU A 39 -38.03 -11.82 28.94
N GLU A 40 -38.37 -11.12 27.85
CA GLU A 40 -39.71 -10.57 27.64
C GLU A 40 -40.78 -11.66 27.47
N LEU A 41 -40.40 -12.78 26.85
CA LEU A 41 -41.28 -13.91 26.58
C LEU A 41 -41.39 -14.91 27.73
N LEU A 42 -40.48 -14.87 28.71
CA LEU A 42 -40.39 -15.84 29.82
C LEU A 42 -41.74 -16.17 30.48
N PRO A 43 -42.64 -15.23 30.79
CA PRO A 43 -43.93 -15.54 31.43
C PRO A 43 -44.86 -16.42 30.58
N LYS A 44 -44.62 -16.50 29.28
CA LYS A 44 -45.46 -17.21 28.29
C LYS A 44 -44.81 -18.49 27.76
N LEU A 45 -43.53 -18.72 28.06
CA LEU A 45 -42.80 -19.86 27.54
C LEU A 45 -42.91 -21.06 28.49
N PRO A 46 -43.14 -22.28 27.97
CA PRO A 46 -43.05 -23.50 28.76
C PRO A 46 -41.59 -23.84 29.07
N ASP A 47 -41.39 -24.83 29.92
CA ASP A 47 -40.07 -25.42 30.14
C ASP A 47 -39.54 -26.02 28.84
N VAL A 48 -38.35 -25.60 28.43
CA VAL A 48 -37.73 -26.00 27.16
C VAL A 48 -36.22 -25.90 27.23
N GLU A 49 -35.51 -26.74 26.49
CA GLU A 49 -34.08 -26.59 26.24
C GLU A 49 -33.80 -26.49 24.73
N PHE A 50 -32.84 -25.65 24.35
CA PHE A 50 -32.45 -25.47 22.95
C PHE A 50 -30.98 -25.07 22.81
N ILE A 51 -30.41 -25.33 21.63
CA ILE A 51 -29.06 -24.90 21.27
C ILE A 51 -29.16 -23.67 20.36
N LEU A 52 -28.58 -22.56 20.80
CA LEU A 52 -28.51 -21.31 20.08
C LEU A 52 -27.11 -21.11 19.48
N ASN A 53 -26.98 -21.19 18.16
CA ASN A 53 -25.76 -20.82 17.47
C ASN A 53 -25.66 -19.29 17.33
N THR A 54 -24.60 -18.73 17.90
CA THR A 54 -24.29 -17.28 17.82
C THR A 54 -23.21 -16.95 16.79
N ARG A 55 -22.74 -17.93 16.00
CA ARG A 55 -21.77 -17.73 14.90
C ARG A 55 -22.47 -17.22 13.64
N ASP A 56 -21.67 -16.71 12.70
CA ASP A 56 -22.18 -16.22 11.41
C ASP A 56 -22.70 -17.34 10.49
N TRP A 57 -22.09 -18.53 10.56
CA TRP A 57 -22.42 -19.67 9.69
C TRP A 57 -23.35 -20.69 10.38
N PRO A 58 -24.33 -21.26 9.64
CA PRO A 58 -25.18 -22.37 10.12
C PRO A 58 -24.38 -23.65 10.37
N GLN A 59 -24.96 -24.60 11.11
CA GLN A 59 -24.23 -25.73 11.70
C GLN A 59 -24.66 -27.10 11.18
N ILE A 60 -25.92 -27.28 10.76
CA ILE A 60 -26.50 -28.59 10.45
C ILE A 60 -26.66 -28.74 8.94
N HIS A 61 -25.58 -29.13 8.28
CA HIS A 61 -25.55 -29.33 6.83
C HIS A 61 -26.28 -30.63 6.41
N LYS A 62 -27.12 -30.56 5.38
CA LYS A 62 -27.97 -31.67 4.92
C LYS A 62 -27.20 -32.91 4.47
N LYS A 63 -26.02 -32.74 3.87
CA LYS A 63 -25.20 -33.86 3.36
C LYS A 63 -24.38 -34.57 4.45
N GLY A 64 -24.20 -33.97 5.62
CA GLY A 64 -23.18 -34.40 6.57
C GLY A 64 -23.65 -34.58 8.01
N GLY A 65 -24.94 -34.47 8.30
CA GLY A 65 -25.42 -34.38 9.68
C GLY A 65 -26.73 -35.10 9.95
N ILE A 66 -26.84 -35.60 11.18
CA ILE A 66 -28.09 -36.00 11.81
C ILE A 66 -28.95 -34.73 11.95
N VAL A 67 -30.19 -34.79 11.49
CA VAL A 67 -31.16 -33.70 11.67
C VAL A 67 -31.28 -33.41 13.16
N SER A 68 -30.95 -32.17 13.54
CA SER A 68 -30.89 -31.75 14.95
C SER A 68 -31.38 -30.31 15.10
N PRO A 69 -32.09 -29.97 16.19
CA PRO A 69 -32.68 -28.64 16.37
C PRO A 69 -31.64 -27.65 16.89
N VAL A 70 -30.90 -27.02 15.98
CA VAL A 70 -30.00 -25.90 16.28
C VAL A 70 -30.56 -24.61 15.69
N PHE A 71 -30.62 -23.56 16.49
CA PHE A 71 -31.09 -22.25 16.06
C PHE A 71 -29.95 -21.41 15.51
N SER A 72 -30.05 -20.94 14.26
CA SER A 72 -29.06 -20.07 13.59
C SER A 72 -29.77 -18.90 12.91
N PHE A 73 -29.23 -17.68 12.96
CA PHE A 73 -29.93 -16.50 12.41
C PHE A 73 -30.03 -16.47 10.87
N SER A 74 -29.16 -17.21 10.17
CA SER A 74 -29.09 -17.26 8.71
C SER A 74 -28.72 -18.65 8.22
N LYS A 75 -29.24 -19.04 7.04
CA LYS A 75 -28.93 -20.30 6.37
C LYS A 75 -29.28 -20.28 4.87
N THR A 76 -28.83 -21.31 4.16
CA THR A 76 -29.31 -21.65 2.80
C THR A 76 -30.24 -22.87 2.86
N LEU A 77 -30.75 -23.29 1.70
CA LEU A 77 -31.51 -24.54 1.56
C LEU A 77 -30.69 -25.80 1.88
N GLU A 78 -29.36 -25.69 2.01
CA GLU A 78 -28.47 -26.81 2.32
C GLU A 78 -28.37 -27.12 3.82
N TYR A 79 -29.07 -26.37 4.68
CA TYR A 79 -28.98 -26.50 6.14
C TYR A 79 -30.34 -26.72 6.80
N TYR A 80 -30.34 -27.55 7.85
CA TYR A 80 -31.51 -27.87 8.66
C TYR A 80 -31.74 -26.91 9.83
N ASP A 81 -30.80 -26.00 10.13
CA ASP A 81 -30.91 -25.04 11.24
C ASP A 81 -32.26 -24.30 11.27
N ILE A 82 -32.79 -24.05 12.46
CA ILE A 82 -34.03 -23.30 12.67
C ILE A 82 -33.68 -21.82 12.72
N MET A 83 -34.36 -20.99 11.91
CA MET A 83 -34.07 -19.56 11.90
C MET A 83 -34.68 -18.85 13.12
N TYR A 84 -33.96 -17.89 13.66
CA TYR A 84 -34.45 -16.98 14.71
C TYR A 84 -34.10 -15.52 14.37
N PRO A 85 -34.83 -14.53 14.92
CA PRO A 85 -34.49 -13.12 14.73
C PRO A 85 -33.09 -12.81 15.26
N ALA A 86 -32.23 -12.26 14.41
CA ALA A 86 -30.84 -12.00 14.79
C ALA A 86 -30.73 -11.09 16.03
N TRP A 87 -29.72 -11.35 16.86
CA TRP A 87 -29.37 -10.54 18.04
C TRP A 87 -29.33 -9.03 17.74
N SER A 88 -28.87 -8.64 16.55
CA SER A 88 -28.69 -7.26 16.11
C SER A 88 -29.99 -6.45 16.01
N PHE A 89 -31.18 -7.06 16.16
CA PHE A 89 -32.40 -6.29 16.39
C PHE A 89 -32.34 -5.49 17.70
N TRP A 90 -31.63 -5.99 18.70
CA TRP A 90 -31.37 -5.30 19.96
C TRP A 90 -29.90 -4.88 20.11
N GLU A 91 -28.95 -5.80 20.04
CA GLU A 91 -27.50 -5.51 20.15
C GLU A 91 -26.60 -6.65 19.63
N GLY A 92 -25.27 -6.48 19.72
CA GLY A 92 -24.30 -7.51 19.33
C GLY A 92 -24.06 -7.64 17.82
N GLY A 93 -24.57 -6.71 17.01
CA GLY A 93 -24.22 -6.58 15.60
C GLY A 93 -22.77 -6.09 15.39
N PRO A 94 -22.33 -5.92 14.13
CA PRO A 94 -20.97 -5.51 13.83
C PRO A 94 -20.59 -4.16 14.46
N ALA A 95 -19.45 -4.09 15.14
CA ALA A 95 -18.91 -2.85 15.69
C ALA A 95 -18.10 -2.10 14.63
N ILE A 96 -18.50 -0.86 14.35
CA ILE A 96 -17.82 0.07 13.44
C ILE A 96 -17.69 1.44 14.11
N SER A 97 -16.93 2.37 13.52
CA SER A 97 -16.72 3.70 14.10
C SER A 97 -18.03 4.45 14.43
N LEU A 98 -19.06 4.29 13.60
CA LEU A 98 -20.39 4.88 13.81
C LEU A 98 -21.22 4.16 14.90
N TYR A 99 -20.88 2.90 15.19
CA TYR A 99 -21.58 2.04 16.16
C TYR A 99 -20.55 1.28 17.01
N PRO A 100 -19.86 1.97 17.95
CA PRO A 100 -18.76 1.37 18.71
C PRO A 100 -19.19 0.22 19.61
N ARG A 101 -20.47 0.18 20.01
CA ARG A 101 -21.08 -0.92 20.79
C ARG A 101 -21.71 -2.01 19.93
N GLY A 102 -21.46 -1.99 18.62
CA GLY A 102 -22.15 -2.86 17.66
C GLY A 102 -23.45 -2.23 17.15
N ILE A 103 -23.79 -2.53 15.89
CA ILE A 103 -25.10 -2.19 15.34
C ILE A 103 -26.17 -2.93 16.14
N GLY A 104 -27.24 -2.21 16.48
CA GLY A 104 -28.32 -2.68 17.34
C GLY A 104 -29.50 -1.72 17.30
N ARG A 105 -30.43 -1.87 18.25
CA ARG A 105 -31.56 -0.97 18.49
C ARG A 105 -32.34 -0.65 17.23
N TRP A 106 -32.87 -1.70 16.61
CA TRP A 106 -33.67 -1.59 15.39
C TRP A 106 -34.88 -0.69 15.56
N ASP A 107 -35.44 -0.63 16.77
CA ASP A 107 -36.50 0.29 17.18
C ASP A 107 -36.11 1.77 16.98
N VAL A 108 -34.90 2.16 17.37
CA VAL A 108 -34.38 3.51 17.17
C VAL A 108 -33.96 3.71 15.71
N HIS A 109 -33.30 2.71 15.14
CA HIS A 109 -32.76 2.77 13.78
C HIS A 109 -33.87 2.95 12.74
N ARG A 110 -34.96 2.19 12.84
CA ARG A 110 -36.11 2.30 11.93
C ARG A 110 -36.77 3.67 12.00
N ASN A 111 -36.86 4.29 13.19
CA ASN A 111 -37.44 5.63 13.36
C ASN A 111 -36.56 6.68 12.69
N ARG A 112 -35.23 6.56 12.81
CA ARG A 112 -34.29 7.46 12.15
C ARG A 112 -34.35 7.31 10.62
N LEU A 113 -34.35 6.09 10.10
CA LEU A 113 -34.50 5.83 8.66
C LEU A 113 -35.85 6.30 8.14
N GLY A 114 -36.94 6.10 8.89
CA GLY A 114 -38.28 6.56 8.52
C GLY A 114 -38.34 8.09 8.39
N LYS A 115 -37.76 8.82 9.34
CA LYS A 115 -37.65 10.29 9.24
C LYS A 115 -36.89 10.73 7.99
N LEU A 116 -35.72 10.13 7.74
CA LEU A 116 -34.89 10.44 6.56
C LEU A 116 -35.58 10.06 5.24
N GLY A 117 -36.29 8.94 5.22
CA GLY A 117 -37.06 8.48 4.07
C GLY A 117 -38.19 9.45 3.72
N ASN A 118 -38.91 9.96 4.73
CA ASN A 118 -39.99 10.92 4.54
C ASN A 118 -39.49 12.32 4.12
N THR A 119 -38.31 12.75 4.58
CA THR A 119 -37.75 14.06 4.22
C THR A 119 -37.02 14.05 2.87
N THR A 120 -36.67 12.88 2.32
CA THR A 120 -35.90 12.77 1.07
C THR A 120 -36.78 12.24 -0.06
N GLN A 121 -37.28 13.14 -0.91
CA GLN A 121 -38.11 12.76 -2.06
C GLN A 121 -37.35 11.84 -3.02
N TRP A 122 -38.09 11.06 -3.82
CA TRP A 122 -37.48 10.15 -4.79
C TRP A 122 -36.69 10.89 -5.87
N SER A 123 -37.25 11.99 -6.39
CA SER A 123 -36.62 12.86 -7.40
C SER A 123 -35.29 13.47 -6.96
N ASP A 124 -35.10 13.63 -5.65
CA ASP A 124 -33.93 14.29 -5.07
C ASP A 124 -32.78 13.30 -4.83
N LYS A 125 -33.04 11.99 -5.00
CA LYS A 125 -32.02 10.95 -4.86
C LYS A 125 -31.12 10.97 -6.10
N LEU A 126 -29.82 10.77 -5.87
CA LEU A 126 -28.88 10.61 -6.97
C LEU A 126 -29.22 9.36 -7.78
N SER A 127 -29.30 9.49 -9.10
CA SER A 127 -29.44 8.39 -10.06
C SER A 127 -28.13 7.61 -10.22
N LYS A 128 -27.58 7.14 -9.09
CA LYS A 128 -26.30 6.43 -8.99
C LYS A 128 -26.47 5.24 -8.06
N ALA A 129 -25.99 4.07 -8.46
CA ALA A 129 -25.97 2.90 -7.58
C ALA A 129 -24.94 3.12 -6.46
N PHE A 130 -25.22 2.64 -5.23
CA PHE A 130 -24.37 2.91 -4.07
C PHE A 130 -24.08 1.66 -3.24
N PHE A 131 -22.82 1.50 -2.82
CA PHE A 131 -22.41 0.47 -1.85
C PHE A 131 -21.21 0.90 -0.99
N ARG A 132 -21.29 0.64 0.31
CA ARG A 132 -20.18 0.75 1.27
C ARG A 132 -20.19 -0.43 2.23
N GLY A 133 -19.12 -1.23 2.21
CA GLY A 133 -18.98 -2.37 3.11
C GLY A 133 -17.65 -3.07 2.90
N SER A 134 -17.26 -3.98 3.79
CA SER A 134 -15.98 -4.70 3.66
C SER A 134 -16.05 -5.87 2.68
N ARG A 135 -14.91 -6.42 2.25
CA ARG A 135 -14.83 -7.60 1.39
C ARG A 135 -15.02 -8.91 2.17
N THR A 136 -16.26 -9.20 2.60
CA THR A 136 -16.61 -10.45 3.30
C THR A 136 -16.99 -11.60 2.36
N SER A 137 -17.27 -11.29 1.09
CA SER A 137 -17.46 -12.26 0.01
C SER A 137 -16.92 -11.67 -1.28
N SER A 138 -16.32 -12.51 -2.13
CA SER A 138 -15.86 -12.14 -3.46
C SER A 138 -16.99 -11.82 -4.44
N GLU A 139 -18.23 -12.22 -4.14
CA GLU A 139 -19.41 -11.85 -4.94
C GLU A 139 -19.62 -10.34 -5.05
N ARG A 140 -19.02 -9.56 -4.14
CA ARG A 140 -19.05 -8.09 -4.16
C ARG A 140 -18.08 -7.48 -5.17
N ASP A 141 -17.07 -8.22 -5.61
CA ASP A 141 -15.98 -7.69 -6.46
C ASP A 141 -16.47 -7.09 -7.78
N PRO A 142 -17.40 -7.71 -8.54
CA PRO A 142 -17.87 -7.14 -9.81
C PRO A 142 -18.43 -5.73 -9.67
N LEU A 143 -19.17 -5.45 -8.59
CA LEU A 143 -19.73 -4.12 -8.34
C LEU A 143 -18.65 -3.08 -8.00
N ILE A 144 -17.61 -3.48 -7.27
CA ILE A 144 -16.48 -2.60 -6.94
C ILE A 144 -15.64 -2.31 -8.19
N LEU A 145 -15.43 -3.30 -9.05
CA LEU A 145 -14.72 -3.13 -10.33
C LEU A 145 -15.52 -2.20 -11.26
N LEU A 146 -16.83 -2.43 -11.40
CA LEU A 146 -17.71 -1.57 -12.19
C LEU A 146 -17.69 -0.11 -11.70
N SER A 147 -17.68 0.13 -10.40
CA SER A 147 -17.57 1.49 -9.86
C SER A 147 -16.25 2.18 -10.18
N ARG A 148 -15.15 1.42 -10.30
CA ARG A 148 -13.85 1.98 -10.71
C ARG A 148 -13.80 2.30 -12.20
N GLU A 149 -14.45 1.49 -13.02
CA GLU A 149 -14.52 1.68 -14.47
C GLU A 149 -15.53 2.77 -14.85
N ASN A 150 -16.65 2.86 -14.14
CA ASN A 150 -17.73 3.79 -14.40
C ASN A 150 -18.23 4.48 -13.10
N PRO A 151 -17.46 5.45 -12.57
CA PRO A 151 -17.77 6.13 -11.32
C PRO A 151 -19.01 7.04 -11.39
N ASP A 152 -19.45 7.41 -12.60
CA ASP A 152 -20.66 8.20 -12.80
C ASP A 152 -21.93 7.36 -12.62
N MET A 153 -21.88 6.07 -12.94
CA MET A 153 -23.01 5.14 -12.80
C MET A 153 -23.08 4.49 -11.41
N VAL A 154 -21.93 4.14 -10.82
CA VAL A 154 -21.86 3.38 -9.57
C VAL A 154 -20.84 4.01 -8.62
N ASP A 155 -21.26 4.29 -7.39
CA ASP A 155 -20.39 4.62 -6.27
C ASP A 155 -20.33 3.46 -5.27
N ALA A 156 -19.38 2.54 -5.48
CA ALA A 156 -19.16 1.37 -4.64
C ALA A 156 -17.71 1.28 -4.17
N SER A 157 -17.49 1.06 -2.87
CA SER A 157 -16.13 0.99 -2.31
C SER A 157 -16.04 0.06 -1.11
N TYR A 158 -14.88 -0.61 -0.99
CA TYR A 158 -14.58 -1.46 0.15
C TYR A 158 -14.17 -0.65 1.38
N THR A 159 -14.73 -1.01 2.54
CA THR A 159 -14.25 -0.58 3.85
C THR A 159 -13.37 -1.66 4.49
N LYS A 160 -12.61 -1.30 5.53
CA LYS A 160 -11.84 -2.27 6.32
C LYS A 160 -12.71 -2.86 7.42
N ASN A 161 -12.59 -4.17 7.63
CA ASN A 161 -13.14 -4.86 8.81
C ASN A 161 -12.01 -5.26 9.76
N GLN A 162 -12.37 -5.76 10.95
CA GLN A 162 -11.41 -6.17 11.98
C GLN A 162 -10.50 -7.34 11.55
N ALA A 163 -10.90 -8.11 10.54
CA ALA A 163 -10.15 -9.23 9.99
C ALA A 163 -9.28 -8.83 8.78
N TRP A 164 -9.13 -7.52 8.50
CA TRP A 164 -8.37 -7.06 7.35
C TRP A 164 -6.91 -7.53 7.43
N LYS A 165 -6.47 -8.20 6.38
CA LYS A 165 -5.08 -8.61 6.13
C LYS A 165 -4.74 -8.25 4.68
N SER A 166 -3.49 -7.93 4.41
CA SER A 166 -2.97 -7.77 3.05
C SER A 166 -1.78 -8.69 2.85
N ASP A 167 -1.63 -9.23 1.65
CA ASP A 167 -0.39 -9.87 1.22
C ASP A 167 0.69 -8.78 1.19
N ALA A 168 1.67 -8.89 2.09
CA ALA A 168 2.82 -8.00 2.04
C ALA A 168 3.66 -8.38 0.82
N LEU A 169 3.91 -7.44 -0.10
CA LEU A 169 4.80 -7.68 -1.24
C LEU A 169 6.27 -7.86 -0.83
N ILE A 170 6.63 -7.45 0.39
CA ILE A 170 7.97 -7.58 0.95
C ILE A 170 7.98 -8.67 2.01
N ASN A 171 8.67 -9.77 1.68
CA ASN A 171 8.90 -10.89 2.59
C ASN A 171 10.28 -10.82 3.27
N GLU A 172 11.13 -9.87 2.88
CA GLU A 172 12.50 -9.72 3.37
C GLU A 172 12.61 -8.69 4.51
N TYR A 173 13.70 -8.77 5.29
CA TYR A 173 14.00 -7.80 6.35
C TYR A 173 14.51 -6.48 5.77
N THR A 174 13.85 -5.39 6.12
CA THR A 174 14.17 -4.05 5.62
C THR A 174 15.11 -3.27 6.55
N ARG A 175 15.23 -3.69 7.82
CA ARG A 175 16.26 -3.20 8.75
C ARG A 175 16.98 -4.37 9.40
N ILE A 176 18.30 -4.40 9.24
CA ILE A 176 19.19 -5.41 9.82
C ILE A 176 20.22 -4.69 10.69
N THR A 177 20.25 -5.03 11.97
CA THR A 177 21.25 -4.60 12.95
C THR A 177 22.08 -5.82 13.38
N LYS A 178 23.09 -5.63 14.22
CA LYS A 178 23.88 -6.71 14.82
C LYS A 178 23.00 -7.80 15.47
N SER A 179 21.97 -7.39 16.21
CA SER A 179 21.16 -8.27 17.05
C SER A 179 19.75 -8.55 16.53
N THR A 180 19.25 -7.74 15.59
CA THR A 180 17.85 -7.83 15.14
C THR A 180 17.73 -7.70 13.62
N SER A 181 16.88 -8.54 13.03
CA SER A 181 16.41 -8.38 11.66
C SER A 181 14.90 -8.15 11.68
N THR A 182 14.48 -6.97 11.25
CA THR A 182 13.09 -6.51 11.38
C THR A 182 12.56 -5.97 10.06
N ARG A 183 11.32 -6.34 9.72
CA ARG A 183 10.58 -5.76 8.60
C ARG A 183 9.81 -4.54 9.10
N ILE A 184 10.40 -3.36 8.96
CA ILE A 184 9.81 -2.09 9.42
C ILE A 184 9.12 -1.37 8.25
N ASP A 185 9.74 -1.42 7.08
CA ASP A 185 9.22 -0.80 5.87
C ASP A 185 8.24 -1.74 5.13
N LEU A 186 7.07 -1.24 4.76
CA LEU A 186 6.00 -1.97 4.08
C LEU A 186 5.67 -1.30 2.74
N VAL A 187 5.46 -2.12 1.70
CA VAL A 187 4.85 -1.66 0.44
C VAL A 187 3.45 -2.26 0.34
N LEU A 188 2.47 -1.38 0.16
CA LEU A 188 1.06 -1.72 0.00
C LEU A 188 0.60 -1.21 -1.36
N THR A 189 -0.01 -2.08 -2.14
CA THR A 189 -0.57 -1.72 -3.44
C THR A 189 -1.82 -2.54 -3.73
N ASN A 190 -2.68 -1.97 -4.59
CA ASN A 190 -3.83 -2.62 -5.20
C ASN A 190 -3.51 -3.24 -6.57
N GLN A 191 -2.32 -3.00 -7.11
CA GLN A 191 -1.83 -3.54 -8.39
C GLN A 191 -1.14 -4.89 -8.16
N LYS A 192 -1.56 -5.93 -8.88
CA LYS A 192 -1.05 -7.31 -8.70
C LYS A 192 0.30 -7.56 -9.39
N ASP A 193 0.68 -6.68 -10.29
CA ASP A 193 1.84 -6.74 -11.18
C ASP A 193 3.06 -5.97 -10.65
N ILE A 194 2.93 -5.26 -9.52
CA ILE A 194 4.08 -4.61 -8.88
C ILE A 194 4.95 -5.66 -8.21
N SER A 195 6.20 -5.76 -8.67
CA SER A 195 7.23 -6.54 -7.97
C SER A 195 8.04 -5.64 -7.04
N CYS A 196 8.31 -6.11 -5.83
CA CYS A 196 9.14 -5.39 -4.86
C CYS A 196 10.41 -6.19 -4.55
N LYS A 197 11.55 -5.50 -4.46
CA LYS A 197 12.84 -6.07 -4.06
C LYS A 197 13.48 -5.22 -2.96
N VAL A 198 14.06 -5.88 -1.97
CA VAL A 198 14.87 -5.20 -0.94
C VAL A 198 16.33 -5.25 -1.38
N LEU A 199 16.91 -4.07 -1.61
CA LEU A 199 18.33 -3.93 -1.92
C LEU A 199 19.11 -3.64 -0.62
N PRO A 200 19.93 -4.60 -0.15
CA PRO A 200 20.73 -4.40 1.06
C PRO A 200 21.87 -3.39 0.83
N THR A 201 22.26 -3.14 -0.41
CA THR A 201 23.23 -2.11 -0.82
C THR A 201 22.82 -1.51 -2.16
N PRO A 202 23.06 -0.22 -2.41
CA PRO A 202 23.70 0.74 -1.51
C PRO A 202 22.78 1.18 -0.38
N LYS A 203 23.28 1.29 0.85
CA LYS A 203 22.49 1.89 1.96
C LYS A 203 22.56 3.42 1.93
N ILE A 204 21.60 4.11 2.51
CA ILE A 204 21.73 5.56 2.80
C ILE A 204 21.55 5.78 4.30
N THR A 205 20.67 5.01 4.92
CA THR A 205 20.42 4.96 6.37
C THR A 205 20.63 3.52 6.90
N ASP A 206 20.22 3.23 8.14
CA ASP A 206 20.20 1.88 8.70
C ASP A 206 19.12 0.96 8.06
N HIS A 207 18.26 1.52 7.21
CA HIS A 207 17.27 0.80 6.40
C HIS A 207 17.83 0.42 5.02
N SER A 208 17.39 -0.73 4.51
CA SER A 208 17.65 -1.19 3.14
C SER A 208 16.78 -0.44 2.14
N ILE A 209 17.25 -0.25 0.90
CA ILE A 209 16.46 0.42 -0.14
C ILE A 209 15.38 -0.56 -0.62
N ILE A 210 14.15 -0.10 -0.77
CA ILE A 210 13.09 -0.86 -1.42
C ILE A 210 12.94 -0.35 -2.85
N VAL A 211 12.96 -1.27 -3.80
CA VAL A 211 12.65 -1.00 -5.21
C VAL A 211 11.32 -1.63 -5.53
N ALA A 212 10.35 -0.82 -5.93
CA ALA A 212 9.09 -1.26 -6.49
C ALA A 212 9.13 -1.04 -8.01
N ASP A 213 8.97 -2.12 -8.78
CA ASP A 213 8.80 -2.05 -10.22
C ASP A 213 7.33 -1.76 -10.54
N LEU A 214 7.07 -0.59 -11.11
CA LEU A 214 5.73 -0.09 -11.41
C LEU A 214 5.28 -0.38 -12.85
N GLY A 215 6.04 -1.16 -13.62
CA GLY A 215 5.59 -1.70 -14.90
C GLY A 215 5.32 -0.66 -16.01
N ARG A 216 5.89 0.55 -15.94
CA ARG A 216 5.80 1.56 -17.02
C ARG A 216 7.13 1.80 -17.70
N ASN A 217 7.15 1.58 -19.02
CA ASN A 217 8.19 2.04 -19.93
C ASN A 217 7.73 3.29 -20.69
N ASN A 218 8.74 4.08 -21.07
CA ASN A 218 8.73 5.27 -21.94
C ASN A 218 8.52 6.60 -21.22
N GLU A 219 9.61 7.13 -20.66
CA GLU A 219 9.75 8.56 -20.41
C GLU A 219 10.93 9.11 -21.24
N THR A 220 10.69 10.29 -21.79
CA THR A 220 11.45 11.01 -22.81
C THR A 220 12.92 11.19 -22.47
N THR A 221 13.79 10.56 -23.26
CA THR A 221 15.24 10.82 -23.27
C THR A 221 15.51 12.23 -23.81
N LEU A 222 16.01 13.13 -22.97
CA LEU A 222 16.66 14.36 -23.43
C LEU A 222 18.08 14.00 -23.89
N THR A 223 18.32 14.09 -25.19
CA THR A 223 19.65 13.93 -25.77
C THR A 223 20.42 15.23 -25.58
N LYS A 224 21.48 15.23 -24.77
CA LYS A 224 22.40 16.36 -24.66
C LYS A 224 23.63 16.09 -25.51
N THR A 225 23.92 16.98 -26.46
CA THR A 225 25.16 16.96 -27.25
C THR A 225 26.27 17.72 -26.51
N TYR A 226 27.50 17.22 -26.58
CA TYR A 226 28.68 17.88 -26.02
C TYR A 226 29.94 17.49 -26.81
N ARG A 227 31.00 18.30 -26.69
CA ARG A 227 32.33 18.05 -27.26
C ARG A 227 33.36 17.88 -26.14
N LYS A 228 34.27 16.91 -26.27
CA LYS A 228 35.34 16.67 -25.29
C LYS A 228 36.61 17.43 -25.67
N TYR A 229 36.72 18.67 -25.21
CA TYR A 229 37.89 19.53 -25.50
C TYR A 229 39.17 19.07 -24.80
N ASN A 230 39.07 18.36 -23.68
CA ASN A 230 40.22 17.92 -22.88
C ASN A 230 41.10 16.86 -23.57
N ILE A 231 40.62 16.22 -24.63
CA ILE A 231 41.34 15.21 -25.43
C ILE A 231 41.50 15.66 -26.89
N MET A 232 41.17 16.92 -27.20
CA MET A 232 41.30 17.48 -28.54
C MET A 232 42.77 17.62 -28.92
N ASP A 233 43.11 17.27 -30.15
CA ASP A 233 44.40 17.65 -30.75
C ASP A 233 44.38 19.15 -31.07
N VAL A 234 44.87 19.95 -30.12
CA VAL A 234 44.88 21.41 -30.20
C VAL A 234 45.76 21.90 -31.35
N THR A 235 46.89 21.24 -31.58
CA THR A 235 47.84 21.63 -32.63
C THR A 235 47.25 21.39 -34.02
N GLY A 236 46.65 20.21 -34.24
CA GLY A 236 45.95 19.90 -35.49
C GLY A 236 44.77 20.84 -35.75
N PHE A 237 44.02 21.20 -34.71
CA PHE A 237 42.92 22.17 -34.80
C PHE A 237 43.41 23.57 -35.20
N GLN A 238 44.50 24.06 -34.60
CA GLN A 238 45.08 25.36 -34.95
C GLN A 238 45.61 25.40 -36.38
N MET A 239 46.33 24.36 -36.81
CA MET A 239 46.81 24.25 -38.20
C MET A 239 45.63 24.28 -39.19
N LYS A 240 44.55 23.55 -38.88
CA LYS A 240 43.35 23.54 -39.72
C LYS A 240 42.70 24.91 -39.85
N LEU A 241 42.64 25.70 -38.77
CA LEU A 241 42.12 27.06 -38.81
C LEU A 241 43.01 28.01 -39.61
N MET A 242 44.33 27.81 -39.60
CA MET A 242 45.26 28.61 -40.41
C MET A 242 45.13 28.32 -41.90
N ASP A 243 44.84 27.05 -42.27
CA ASP A 243 44.67 26.63 -43.66
C ASP A 243 43.29 26.97 -44.25
N MET A 244 42.34 27.44 -43.43
CA MET A 244 41.00 27.80 -43.87
C MET A 244 40.96 29.14 -44.60
N GLN A 245 40.08 29.25 -45.58
CA GLN A 245 39.81 30.51 -46.25
C GLN A 245 38.84 31.35 -45.42
N TRP A 246 39.34 32.46 -44.90
CA TRP A 246 38.56 33.43 -44.12
C TRP A 246 37.96 34.50 -45.02
N PRO A 247 36.77 35.04 -44.69
CA PRO A 247 36.17 36.11 -45.46
C PRO A 247 37.10 37.32 -45.58
N SER A 248 37.25 37.85 -46.80
CA SER A 248 38.01 39.09 -47.00
C SER A 248 37.29 40.27 -46.36
N SER A 249 38.02 41.23 -45.78
CA SER A 249 37.46 42.45 -45.17
C SER A 249 36.71 43.38 -46.14
N SER A 250 36.63 43.02 -47.42
CA SER A 250 35.99 43.79 -48.50
C SER A 250 34.56 43.33 -48.86
N SER A 251 34.03 42.24 -48.29
CA SER A 251 32.65 41.81 -48.57
C SER A 251 31.63 42.59 -47.74
N ILE A 252 30.66 43.20 -48.43
CA ILE A 252 29.61 44.06 -47.84
C ILE A 252 28.57 43.24 -47.06
N ASP A 253 28.47 41.93 -47.30
CA ASP A 253 27.50 41.04 -46.66
C ASP A 253 28.05 40.45 -45.36
N VAL A 254 27.77 41.16 -44.26
CA VAL A 254 28.16 40.79 -42.90
C VAL A 254 27.53 39.46 -42.46
N SER A 255 26.30 39.16 -42.91
CA SER A 255 25.60 37.91 -42.55
C SER A 255 26.27 36.71 -43.19
N ASN A 256 26.55 36.79 -44.48
CA ASN A 256 27.26 35.72 -45.20
C ASN A 256 28.68 35.50 -44.65
N ASN A 257 29.38 36.56 -44.25
CA ASN A 257 30.70 36.44 -43.61
C ASN A 257 30.61 35.73 -42.25
N ALA A 258 29.58 36.03 -41.45
CA ALA A 258 29.35 35.35 -40.18
C ALA A 258 29.02 33.86 -40.38
N ASP A 259 28.22 33.53 -41.39
CA ASP A 259 27.90 32.13 -41.72
C ASP A 259 29.14 31.35 -42.17
N ILE A 260 30.01 31.94 -43.00
CA ILE A 260 31.27 31.33 -43.43
C ILE A 260 32.20 31.11 -42.22
N LEU A 261 32.32 32.11 -41.35
CA LEU A 261 33.12 32.01 -40.12
C LEU A 261 32.62 30.84 -39.24
N ILE A 262 31.33 30.83 -38.94
CA ILE A 262 30.70 29.83 -38.08
C ILE A 262 30.84 28.44 -38.71
N THR A 263 30.56 28.29 -40.00
CA THR A 263 30.66 27.01 -40.73
C THR A 263 32.08 26.46 -40.71
N ASN A 264 33.07 27.31 -40.97
CA ASN A 264 34.47 26.89 -40.97
C ASN A 264 34.92 26.44 -39.58
N VAL A 265 34.61 27.23 -38.54
CA VAL A 265 34.94 26.88 -37.15
C VAL A 265 34.24 25.59 -36.72
N LEU A 266 32.94 25.42 -37.04
CA LEU A 266 32.21 24.20 -36.73
C LEU A 266 32.80 22.98 -37.44
N SER A 267 33.20 23.12 -38.71
CA SER A 267 33.82 22.01 -39.45
C SER A 267 35.17 21.58 -38.85
N ALA A 268 36.00 22.53 -38.39
CA ALA A 268 37.22 22.21 -37.66
C ALA A 268 36.89 21.54 -36.32
N LEU A 269 35.87 22.03 -35.62
CA LEU A 269 35.42 21.42 -34.37
C LEU A 269 34.88 20.01 -34.58
N ASP A 270 34.17 19.72 -35.66
CA ASP A 270 33.66 18.37 -35.97
C ASP A 270 34.79 17.38 -36.24
N GLN A 271 35.88 17.84 -36.86
CA GLN A 271 37.05 17.02 -37.12
C GLN A 271 37.85 16.72 -35.83
N PHE A 272 38.08 17.73 -34.98
CA PHE A 272 39.03 17.63 -33.86
C PHE A 272 38.37 17.48 -32.47
N ALA A 273 37.09 17.80 -32.35
CA ALA A 273 36.27 17.53 -31.17
C ALA A 273 34.82 17.20 -31.59
N PRO A 274 34.58 16.02 -32.18
CA PRO A 274 33.27 15.63 -32.69
C PRO A 274 32.21 15.63 -31.60
N GLU A 275 30.98 15.97 -31.99
CA GLU A 275 29.84 15.90 -31.09
C GLU A 275 29.60 14.48 -30.61
N LYS A 276 29.37 14.36 -29.31
CA LYS A 276 28.94 13.13 -28.67
C LYS A 276 27.61 13.38 -27.99
N SER A 277 26.72 12.41 -28.11
CA SER A 277 25.43 12.43 -27.45
C SER A 277 25.49 11.56 -26.21
N ILE A 278 25.03 12.09 -25.07
CA ILE A 278 24.72 11.29 -23.89
C ILE A 278 23.23 11.34 -23.60
N ASN A 279 22.69 10.17 -23.28
CA ASN A 279 21.33 10.03 -22.78
C ASN A 279 21.37 10.22 -21.27
N THR A 280 20.96 11.39 -20.81
CA THR A 280 20.86 11.68 -19.38
C THR A 280 19.40 11.78 -18.97
N LYS A 281 19.02 11.10 -17.88
CA LYS A 281 17.69 11.28 -17.30
C LYS A 281 17.61 12.68 -16.65
N ASP A 282 16.55 13.43 -16.96
CA ASP A 282 16.31 14.80 -16.50
C ASP A 282 16.43 14.97 -14.96
N VAL A 283 16.07 13.91 -14.22
CA VAL A 283 16.10 13.83 -12.75
C VAL A 283 17.49 14.06 -12.12
N TRP A 284 18.57 13.93 -12.89
CA TRP A 284 19.95 14.03 -12.38
C TRP A 284 20.74 15.21 -12.93
N GLY A 285 20.22 15.94 -13.92
CA GLY A 285 20.99 16.96 -14.65
C GLY A 285 21.49 18.14 -13.80
N ASN A 286 20.77 18.48 -12.73
CA ASN A 286 21.06 19.65 -11.89
C ASN A 286 21.47 19.31 -10.44
N LYS A 287 21.79 18.04 -10.15
CA LYS A 287 22.07 17.60 -8.77
C LYS A 287 23.57 17.71 -8.45
N LEU A 288 23.95 18.81 -7.80
CA LEU A 288 25.33 19.13 -7.34
C LEU A 288 25.84 18.31 -6.14
N TRP A 289 25.06 17.38 -5.60
CA TRP A 289 25.41 16.63 -4.37
C TRP A 289 26.14 15.30 -4.62
N TRP A 290 26.53 15.00 -5.86
CA TRP A 290 27.15 13.74 -6.25
C TRP A 290 28.50 13.98 -6.94
N ASN A 291 29.59 13.50 -6.34
CA ASN A 291 30.94 13.50 -6.92
C ASN A 291 31.62 12.14 -6.74
N GLU A 292 32.76 11.95 -7.38
CA GLU A 292 33.51 10.69 -7.39
C GLU A 292 33.98 10.27 -5.99
N ASP A 293 34.31 11.24 -5.12
CA ASP A 293 34.67 10.99 -3.73
C ASP A 293 33.51 10.38 -2.94
N ILE A 294 32.31 10.94 -3.07
CA ILE A 294 31.09 10.40 -2.43
C ILE A 294 30.79 9.00 -2.97
N ALA A 295 30.97 8.76 -4.27
CA ALA A 295 30.76 7.45 -4.87
C ALA A 295 31.74 6.39 -4.30
N ASN A 296 33.01 6.76 -4.13
CA ASN A 296 34.03 5.88 -3.55
C ASN A 296 33.77 5.58 -2.07
N GLU A 297 33.35 6.59 -1.29
CA GLU A 297 32.99 6.44 0.12
C GLU A 297 31.76 5.52 0.30
N ILE A 298 30.78 5.60 -0.61
CA ILE A 298 29.62 4.69 -0.64
C ILE A 298 30.06 3.25 -0.89
N LYS A 299 30.91 3.05 -1.91
CA LYS A 299 31.42 1.73 -2.29
C LYS A 299 32.21 1.10 -1.14
N LYS A 300 33.09 1.87 -0.52
CA LYS A 300 33.87 1.44 0.65
C LYS A 300 32.96 1.04 1.81
N ARG A 301 32.00 1.90 2.16
CA ARG A 301 31.03 1.59 3.22
C ARG A 301 30.21 0.33 2.93
N ASP A 302 29.75 0.14 1.70
CA ASP A 302 28.98 -1.05 1.31
C ASP A 302 29.81 -2.34 1.41
N GLN A 303 31.12 -2.28 1.18
CA GLN A 303 32.04 -3.39 1.42
C GLN A 303 32.09 -3.75 2.92
N TYR A 304 32.27 -2.76 3.80
CA TYR A 304 32.25 -2.99 5.25
C TYR A 304 30.91 -3.55 5.73
N TYR A 305 29.79 -3.07 5.17
CA TYR A 305 28.47 -3.60 5.50
C TYR A 305 28.29 -5.07 5.10
N LYS A 306 28.69 -5.43 3.87
CA LYS A 306 28.64 -6.83 3.38
C LYS A 306 29.49 -7.75 4.25
N LYS A 307 30.69 -7.28 4.63
CA LYS A 307 31.58 -8.01 5.54
C LYS A 307 30.92 -8.21 6.92
N ALA A 308 30.38 -7.16 7.53
CA ALA A 308 29.73 -7.21 8.84
C ALA A 308 28.49 -8.12 8.88
N ILE A 309 27.69 -8.16 7.81
CA ILE A 309 26.57 -9.11 7.70
C ILE A 309 27.07 -10.55 7.71
N PHE A 310 28.15 -10.82 6.97
CA PHE A 310 28.67 -12.16 6.78
C PHE A 310 29.37 -12.67 8.04
N THR A 311 30.24 -11.86 8.64
CA THR A 311 31.09 -12.26 9.78
C THR A 311 30.38 -12.14 11.12
N LYS A 312 29.43 -11.21 11.26
CA LYS A 312 28.69 -10.91 12.51
C LYS A 312 29.57 -10.56 13.72
N THR A 313 30.81 -10.15 13.51
CA THR A 313 31.75 -9.80 14.59
C THR A 313 31.60 -8.34 15.03
N ASP A 314 31.92 -8.05 16.29
CA ASP A 314 31.81 -6.71 16.87
C ASP A 314 32.73 -5.71 16.16
N THR A 315 33.93 -6.16 15.82
CA THR A 315 34.94 -5.38 15.11
C THR A 315 34.46 -4.95 13.72
N ASP A 316 33.91 -5.85 12.92
CA ASP A 316 33.45 -5.52 11.57
C ASP A 316 32.20 -4.60 11.58
N TRP A 317 31.35 -4.73 12.61
CA TRP A 317 30.21 -3.83 12.81
C TRP A 317 30.66 -2.43 13.24
N ASP A 318 31.69 -2.31 14.07
CA ASP A 318 32.23 -1.02 14.49
C ASP A 318 32.98 -0.32 13.36
N ASP A 319 33.74 -1.05 12.54
CA ASP A 319 34.33 -0.54 11.29
C ASP A 319 33.27 0.02 10.34
N PHE A 320 32.16 -0.72 10.14
CA PHE A 320 31.03 -0.24 9.34
C PHE A 320 30.41 1.05 9.92
N LYS A 321 30.22 1.13 11.25
CA LYS A 321 29.66 2.33 11.89
C LYS A 321 30.57 3.54 11.72
N GLN A 322 31.88 3.38 11.90
CA GLN A 322 32.86 4.44 11.72
C GLN A 322 32.82 4.98 10.28
N GLN A 323 32.86 4.07 9.30
CA GLN A 323 32.82 4.44 7.88
C GLN A 323 31.47 5.10 7.50
N ARG A 324 30.35 4.62 8.04
CA ARG A 324 29.03 5.22 7.84
C ARG A 324 28.96 6.65 8.38
N ASN A 325 29.46 6.88 9.60
CA ASN A 325 29.43 8.19 10.24
C ASN A 325 30.37 9.19 9.54
N SER A 326 31.55 8.75 9.11
CA SER A 326 32.49 9.56 8.31
C SER A 326 31.83 10.10 7.03
N ARG A 327 31.15 9.21 6.27
CA ARG A 327 30.40 9.58 5.08
C ARG A 327 29.29 10.60 5.39
N SER A 328 28.46 10.35 6.41
CA SER A 328 27.37 11.26 6.79
C SER A 328 27.88 12.66 7.13
N ASN A 329 29.03 12.76 7.80
CA ASN A 329 29.66 14.04 8.12
C ASN A 329 30.19 14.77 6.88
N ASN A 330 30.86 14.06 5.97
CA ASN A 330 31.36 14.64 4.71
C ASN A 330 30.23 15.10 3.78
N GLN A 331 29.16 14.31 3.67
CA GLN A 331 27.98 14.67 2.88
C GLN A 331 27.29 15.91 3.45
N ASN A 332 27.15 16.01 4.79
CA ASN A 332 26.63 17.20 5.45
C ASN A 332 27.55 18.43 5.29
N TYR A 333 28.87 18.24 5.30
CA TYR A 333 29.85 19.30 5.08
C TYR A 333 29.79 19.86 3.65
N GLN A 334 29.73 19.01 2.63
CA GLN A 334 29.58 19.46 1.25
C GLN A 334 28.21 20.10 0.98
N THR A 335 27.14 19.59 1.59
CA THR A 335 25.80 20.20 1.48
C THR A 335 25.77 21.59 2.12
N LYS A 336 26.51 21.80 3.22
CA LYS A 336 26.69 23.13 3.84
C LYS A 336 27.47 24.09 2.94
N LEU A 337 28.61 23.67 2.39
CA LEU A 337 29.42 24.50 1.48
C LEU A 337 28.64 24.97 0.25
N LEU A 338 27.78 24.10 -0.31
CA LEU A 338 26.98 24.40 -1.50
C LEU A 338 25.73 25.25 -1.21
N SER A 339 25.25 25.30 0.03
CA SER A 339 24.03 26.04 0.39
C SER A 339 24.28 27.52 0.75
N GLY A 340 25.54 28.00 0.70
CA GLY A 340 25.89 29.41 0.88
C GLY A 340 25.56 30.01 2.26
N LYS A 341 25.08 29.22 3.22
CA LYS A 341 24.79 29.68 4.58
C LYS A 341 26.04 29.57 5.44
N ASN A 342 26.92 30.55 5.33
CA ASN A 342 27.84 30.87 6.42
C ASN A 342 27.03 31.48 7.58
N ARG A 343 27.36 31.06 8.80
CA ARG A 343 26.85 31.65 10.04
C ARG A 343 27.27 33.10 10.19
#